data_AF-A0A926NML1-F1
#
_entry.id   AF-A0A926NML1-F1
#
_cell.length_a   1.000
_cell.length_b   1.000
_cell.length_c   1.000
_cell.angle_alpha   90.00
_cell.angle_beta   90.00
_cell.angle_gamma   90.00
#
_symmetry.space_group_name_H-M   'P 1'
#
loop_
_entity.id
_entity.type
_entity.pdbx_description
1 polymer ?
#
loop_
_entity_poly.entity_id
_entity_poly.type
_entity_poly.pdbx_seq_one_letter_code
_entity_poly.pdbx_strand_id
1 'polypeptide(L)'
;MSIPAIIKNLSVIDTDRIIEMAWEDRTPFDAIKAQFGLTEQNVIDLMRRQMKLSSFKMWRARVQGRQTKHTKLQVDGTDRFKCNLQRQITLNKISKR
;
A
#
# COMPACT_ATOMS: atom_id res chain seq x y z
N MET A 1 10.94 1.43 24.01
CA MET A 1 9.74 0.87 23.32
C MET A 1 10.06 -0.55 22.93
N SER A 2 9.37 -1.51 23.57
CA SER A 2 9.60 -2.94 23.36
C SER A 2 9.18 -3.36 21.96
N ILE A 3 10.01 -4.17 21.33
CA ILE A 3 9.75 -4.76 20.02
C ILE A 3 8.66 -5.83 20.21
N PRO A 4 7.60 -5.84 19.40
CA PRO A 4 6.71 -6.98 19.37
C PRO A 4 7.49 -8.21 18.90
N ALA A 5 7.43 -9.32 19.65
CA ALA A 5 8.13 -10.57 19.33
C ALA A 5 7.90 -11.05 17.88
N ILE A 6 6.76 -10.65 17.31
CA ILE A 6 6.33 -10.85 15.92
C ILE A 6 7.39 -10.38 14.89
N ILE A 7 8.09 -9.26 15.13
CA ILE A 7 9.09 -8.73 14.17
C ILE A 7 10.37 -9.58 14.16
N LYS A 8 10.68 -10.25 15.27
CA LYS A 8 11.93 -11.02 15.43
C LYS A 8 11.91 -12.37 14.70
N ASN A 9 10.71 -12.87 14.38
CA ASN A 9 10.49 -14.17 13.74
C ASN A 9 10.04 -14.06 12.28
N LEU A 10 10.11 -12.88 11.66
CA LEU A 10 9.82 -12.73 10.24
C LEU A 10 10.93 -13.39 9.40
N SER A 11 10.53 -14.14 8.37
CA SER A 11 11.50 -14.59 7.39
C SER A 11 12.05 -13.40 6.60
N VAL A 12 13.19 -13.59 5.94
CA VAL A 12 13.77 -12.56 5.05
C VAL A 12 12.77 -12.20 3.95
N ILE A 13 12.07 -13.21 3.42
CA ILE A 13 11.06 -13.08 2.36
C ILE A 13 9.87 -12.24 2.85
N ASP A 14 9.37 -12.51 4.05
CA ASP A 14 8.27 -11.72 4.62
C ASP A 14 8.69 -10.27 4.85
N THR A 15 9.92 -10.06 5.32
CA THR A 15 10.47 -8.73 5.55
C THR A 15 10.57 -7.94 4.26
N ASP A 16 11.11 -8.53 3.19
CA ASP A 16 11.20 -7.89 1.88
C ASP A 16 9.81 -7.56 1.33
N ARG A 17 8.86 -8.48 1.45
CA ARG A 17 7.47 -8.27 1.00
C ARG A 17 6.77 -7.16 1.79
N ILE A 18 7.00 -7.06 3.10
CA ILE A 18 6.46 -5.95 3.91
C ILE A 18 7.09 -4.62 3.49
N ILE A 19 8.40 -4.59 3.19
CA ILE A 19 9.08 -3.39 2.70
C ILE A 19 8.51 -2.95 1.36
N GLU A 20 8.32 -3.88 0.41
CA GLU A 20 7.69 -3.62 -0.89
C GLU A 20 6.28 -3.03 -0.71
N MET A 21 5.43 -3.70 0.08
CA MET A 21 4.07 -3.24 0.38
C MET A 21 4.04 -1.87 1.07
N ALA A 22 4.99 -1.60 1.95
CA ALA A 22 5.09 -0.32 2.65
C ALA A 22 5.59 0.81 1.74
N TRP A 23 6.35 0.51 0.69
CA TRP A 23 6.78 1.47 -0.33
C TRP A 23 5.68 1.82 -1.34
N GLU A 24 4.74 0.90 -1.58
CA GLU A 24 3.61 1.14 -2.47
C GLU A 24 2.63 2.19 -1.91
N ASP A 25 2.26 3.16 -2.77
CA ASP A 25 1.30 4.20 -2.39
C ASP A 25 -0.14 3.71 -2.25
N ARG A 26 -0.45 2.54 -2.82
CA ARG A 26 -1.81 1.99 -2.91
C ARG A 26 -2.13 0.93 -1.86
N THR A 27 -1.15 0.50 -1.08
CA THR A 27 -1.34 -0.55 -0.08
C THR A 27 -1.60 0.09 1.29
N PRO A 28 -2.83 -0.03 1.84
CA PRO A 28 -3.14 0.50 3.16
C PRO A 28 -2.44 -0.34 4.24
N PHE A 29 -2.12 0.28 5.37
CA PHE A 29 -1.57 -0.45 6.52
C PHE A 29 -2.52 -1.55 7.03
N ASP A 30 -3.82 -1.40 6.80
CA ASP A 30 -4.83 -2.42 7.11
C ASP A 30 -4.61 -3.72 6.30
N ALA A 31 -4.14 -3.63 5.04
CA ALA A 31 -3.82 -4.81 4.24
C ALA A 31 -2.57 -5.54 4.76
N ILE A 32 -1.55 -4.78 5.17
CA ILE A 32 -0.35 -5.34 5.80
C ILE A 32 -0.71 -6.01 7.14
N LYS A 33 -1.61 -5.39 7.92
CA LYS A 33 -2.12 -5.98 9.15
C LYS A 33 -2.92 -7.26 8.89
N ALA A 34 -3.74 -7.31 7.84
CA ALA A 34 -4.51 -8.50 7.50
C ALA A 34 -3.64 -9.67 7.04
N GLN A 35 -2.55 -9.40 6.31
CA GLN A 35 -1.66 -10.44 5.79
C GLN A 35 -0.60 -10.89 6.81
N PHE A 36 0.01 -9.95 7.53
CA PHE A 36 1.18 -10.22 8.40
C PHE A 36 0.92 -9.98 9.88
N GLY A 37 -0.28 -9.53 10.27
CA GLY A 37 -0.60 -9.21 11.66
C GLY A 37 0.12 -7.98 12.21
N LEU A 38 0.81 -7.20 11.36
CA LEU A 38 1.57 -6.03 11.78
C LEU A 38 0.72 -4.77 11.80
N THR A 39 0.75 -4.06 12.92
CA THR A 39 0.14 -2.73 13.02
C THR A 39 0.99 -1.69 12.29
N GLU A 40 0.41 -0.52 11.99
CA GLU A 40 1.17 0.60 11.40
C GLU A 40 2.45 0.91 12.18
N GLN A 41 2.37 0.93 13.51
CA GLN A 41 3.52 1.18 14.38
C GLN A 41 4.64 0.14 14.17
N ASN A 42 4.28 -1.13 14.06
CA ASN A 42 5.24 -2.20 13.84
C ASN A 42 5.93 -2.07 12.47
N VAL A 43 5.18 -1.67 11.43
CA VAL A 43 5.73 -1.43 10.09
C VAL A 43 6.67 -0.23 10.10
N ILE A 44 6.32 0.86 10.80
CA ILE A 44 7.21 2.03 10.95
C ILE A 44 8.52 1.62 11.64
N ASP A 45 8.44 0.84 12.70
CA ASP A 45 9.62 0.39 13.44
C ASP A 45 10.49 -0.57 12.62
N LEU A 46 9.87 -1.44 11.81
CA LEU A 46 10.57 -2.30 10.85
C LEU A 46 11.30 -1.46 9.78
N MET A 47 10.58 -0.52 9.14
CA MET A 47 11.11 0.35 8.09
C MET A 47 12.26 1.22 8.60
N ARG A 48 12.17 1.68 9.85
CA ARG A 48 13.24 2.47 10.49
C ARG A 48 14.54 1.69 10.67
N ARG A 49 14.46 0.36 10.82
CA ARG A 49 15.63 -0.52 10.99
C ARG A 49 16.24 -0.94 9.67
N GLN A 50 15.39 -1.17 8.67
CA GLN A 50 15.83 -1.70 7.39
C GLN A 50 16.41 -0.63 6.46
N MET A 51 16.05 0.64 6.68
CA MET A 51 16.44 1.72 5.79
C MET A 51 17.39 2.73 6.45
N LYS A 52 18.18 3.41 5.63
CA LYS A 52 18.95 4.58 6.06
C LYS A 52 18.01 5.71 6.51
N LEU A 53 18.49 6.52 7.45
CA LEU A 53 17.70 7.60 8.04
C LEU A 53 17.15 8.60 7.01
N SER A 54 17.91 8.91 5.96
CA SER A 54 17.49 9.79 4.86
C SER A 54 16.30 9.22 4.08
N SER A 55 16.39 7.94 3.67
CA SER A 55 15.32 7.21 2.99
C SER A 55 14.07 7.09 3.88
N PHE A 56 14.25 6.83 5.18
CA PHE A 56 13.16 6.77 6.14
C PHE A 56 12.41 8.10 6.28
N LYS A 57 13.13 9.24 6.34
CA LYS A 57 12.51 10.57 6.38
C LYS A 57 11.66 10.84 5.14
N MET A 58 12.16 10.50 3.95
CA MET A 58 11.41 10.67 2.70
C MET A 58 10.16 9.80 2.65
N TRP A 59 10.29 8.52 3.03
CA TRP A 59 9.15 7.61 3.12
C TRP A 59 8.12 8.12 4.14
N ARG A 60 8.56 8.58 5.32
CA ARG A 60 7.65 9.07 6.36
C ARG A 60 6.89 10.32 5.92
N ALA A 61 7.54 11.24 5.22
CA ALA A 61 6.89 12.41 4.63
C ALA A 61 5.80 12.01 3.62
N ARG A 62 6.07 11.01 2.77
CA ARG A 62 5.08 10.46 1.82
C ARG A 62 3.89 9.82 2.54
N VAL A 63 4.16 8.96 3.53
CA VAL A 63 3.12 8.25 4.30
C VAL A 63 2.24 9.21 5.09
N GLN A 64 2.84 10.22 5.73
CA GLN A 64 2.11 11.18 6.57
C GLN A 64 1.13 12.04 5.75
N GLY A 65 1.45 12.33 4.48
CA GLY A 65 0.61 13.10 3.55
C GLY A 65 -0.52 12.33 2.86
N ARG A 66 -0.66 11.02 3.06
CA ARG A 66 -1.71 10.23 2.39
C ARG A 66 -3.09 10.54 2.97
N GLN A 67 -4.09 10.87 2.16
CA GLN A 67 -5.48 11.00 2.63
C GLN A 67 -6.22 9.64 2.69
N THR A 68 -5.70 8.62 2.01
CA THR A 68 -6.28 7.27 1.87
C THR A 68 -5.65 6.25 2.83
N LYS A 69 -5.37 6.64 4.08
CA LYS A 69 -4.64 5.82 5.07
C LYS A 69 -5.45 4.62 5.57
N HIS A 70 -6.77 4.75 5.53
CA HIS A 70 -7.73 3.75 5.97
C HIS A 70 -8.61 3.36 4.81
N THR A 71 -8.94 2.08 4.70
CA THR A 71 -9.84 1.52 3.66
C THR A 71 -11.17 2.29 3.55
N LYS A 72 -11.62 2.89 4.66
CA LYS A 72 -12.84 3.70 4.74
C LYS A 72 -12.79 5.04 3.98
N LEU A 73 -11.61 5.53 3.61
CA LEU A 73 -11.38 6.75 2.82
C LEU A 73 -11.09 6.45 1.35
N GLN A 74 -10.96 5.16 1.00
CA GLN A 74 -10.92 4.70 -0.38
C GLN A 74 -12.35 4.80 -0.92
N VAL A 75 -12.63 5.88 -1.66
CA VAL A 75 -13.91 6.02 -2.36
C VAL A 75 -14.07 4.80 -3.27
N ASP A 76 -15.24 4.14 -3.20
CA ASP A 76 -15.70 2.94 -3.95
C ASP A 76 -15.62 3.05 -5.50
N GLY A 77 -14.90 4.05 -6.02
CA GLY A 77 -14.81 4.41 -7.43
C GLY A 77 -13.40 4.70 -7.93
N THR A 78 -12.34 4.25 -7.22
CA THR A 78 -10.99 4.20 -7.82
C THR A 78 -10.73 2.89 -8.58
N ASP A 79 -11.79 2.28 -9.10
CA ASP A 79 -11.63 1.56 -10.34
C ASP A 79 -11.45 2.60 -11.45
N ARG A 80 -10.21 2.72 -11.95
CA ARG A 80 -9.92 2.92 -13.38
C ARG A 80 -8.43 3.10 -13.60
N PHE A 81 -7.77 1.99 -13.93
CA PHE A 81 -6.90 1.99 -15.10
C PHE A 81 -7.76 2.42 -16.30
N LYS A 82 -7.92 3.73 -16.53
CA LYS A 82 -8.30 4.24 -17.85
C LYS A 82 -7.30 5.28 -18.28
N CYS A 83 -6.65 5.03 -19.40
CA CYS A 83 -5.97 6.10 -20.11
C CYS A 83 -7.05 7.10 -20.59
N ASN A 84 -6.69 8.38 -20.65
CA ASN A 84 -7.59 9.45 -21.09
C ASN A 84 -8.09 9.25 -22.55
N LEU A 85 -7.42 8.38 -23.32
CA LEU A 85 -7.74 8.03 -24.71
C LEU A 85 -8.69 6.83 -24.85
N GLN A 86 -9.09 6.20 -23.75
CA GLN A 86 -9.92 5.00 -23.81
C GLN A 86 -11.36 5.35 -24.21
N ARG A 87 -11.71 5.06 -25.46
CA ARG A 87 -13.06 5.23 -25.98
C ARG A 87 -14.05 4.30 -25.28
N GLN A 88 -15.25 4.80 -25.02
CA GLN A 88 -16.37 4.00 -24.54
C GLN A 88 -16.79 3.02 -25.65
N ILE A 89 -16.70 1.71 -25.39
CA ILE A 89 -17.20 0.70 -26.31
C ILE A 89 -18.73 0.76 -26.24
N THR A 90 -19.33 1.50 -27.17
CA THR A 90 -20.77 1.45 -27.39
C THR A 90 -21.06 0.11 -28.07
N LEU A 91 -21.51 -0.89 -27.31
CA LEU A 91 -21.86 -2.23 -27.82
C LEU A 91 -23.11 -2.20 -28.74
N ASN A 92 -23.35 -1.09 -29.44
CA ASN A 92 -24.38 -0.97 -30.45
C ASN A 92 -23.95 -1.78 -31.67
N LYS A 93 -24.42 -3.02 -31.71
CA LYS A 93 -24.38 -3.88 -32.88
C LYS A 93 -25.22 -3.20 -33.96
N ILE A 94 -24.58 -2.47 -34.87
CA ILE A 94 -25.24 -1.90 -36.04
C ILE A 94 -25.77 -3.09 -36.86
N SER A 95 -27.05 -3.39 -36.69
CA SER A 95 -27.80 -4.26 -37.60
C SER A 95 -27.96 -3.49 -38.91
N LYS A 96 -27.06 -3.71 -39.87
CA LYS A 96 -27.28 -3.22 -41.23
C LYS A 96 -28.43 -4.01 -41.85
N ARG A 97 -29.47 -3.30 -42.30
CA ARG A 97 -30.48 -3.79 -43.24
C ARG A 97 -30.00 -3.49 -44.66
#